data_AF-A0ABD2R888-F1
#
_entry.id   AF-A0ABD2R888-F1
#
_cell.length_a   1.000
_cell.length_b   1.000
_cell.length_c   1.000
_cell.angle_alpha   90.00
_cell.angle_beta   90.00
_cell.angle_gamma   90.00
#
_symmetry.space_group_name_H-M   'P 1'
#
loop_
_entity.id
_entity.type
_entity.pdbx_description
1 polymer ?
#
loop_
_entity_poly.entity_id
_entity_poly.type
_entity_poly.pdbx_seq_one_letter_code
_entity_poly.pdbx_strand_id
1 'polypeptide(L)'
;MSINGEYVDAFSSVMGPEHPGRLRLYGVGLIKTTLKKKVGNLESTLNATTDGMHQMQERMQKMEEQKKTVRQEVIADVIAQLKHAGLIDPKILAALSIPSPRESTSVQGAEQGDEIEEGDESSSEDLTY
;
A
#
# COMPACT_ATOMS: atom_id res chain seq x y z
N MET A 1 -16.56 54.98 -28.40
CA MET A 1 -17.28 55.20 -27.13
C MET A 1 -16.56 54.38 -26.08
N SER A 2 -15.83 55.04 -25.18
CA SER A 2 -15.03 54.40 -24.12
C SER A 2 -15.86 54.43 -22.85
N ILE A 3 -16.11 53.28 -22.25
CA ILE A 3 -16.70 53.16 -20.92
C ILE A 3 -15.71 52.36 -20.07
N ASN A 4 -14.96 53.08 -19.22
CA ASN A 4 -13.94 52.57 -18.30
C ASN A 4 -12.81 51.78 -18.99
N GLY A 5 -11.68 52.46 -19.23
CA GLY A 5 -10.55 51.98 -20.04
C GLY A 5 -9.73 50.82 -19.46
N GLU A 6 -10.34 49.70 -19.12
CA GLU A 6 -9.66 48.41 -19.08
C GLU A 6 -9.70 47.80 -20.48
N TYR A 7 -8.58 47.84 -21.18
CA TYR A 7 -8.37 47.07 -22.41
C TYR A 7 -8.28 45.59 -22.02
N VAL A 8 -9.41 44.87 -22.06
CA VAL A 8 -9.43 43.42 -21.89
C VAL A 8 -9.08 42.79 -23.23
N ASP A 9 -7.92 42.15 -23.27
CA ASP A 9 -7.49 41.39 -24.43
C ASP A 9 -8.53 40.30 -24.76
N ALA A 10 -9.05 40.31 -25.99
CA ALA A 10 -10.07 39.38 -26.45
C ALA A 10 -9.64 37.91 -26.28
N PHE A 11 -8.34 37.63 -26.41
CA PHE A 11 -7.79 36.30 -26.19
C PHE A 11 -7.84 35.90 -24.72
N SER A 12 -7.43 36.79 -23.81
CA SER A 12 -7.58 36.60 -22.36
C SER A 12 -9.04 36.45 -21.93
N SER A 13 -9.98 37.10 -22.63
CA SER A 13 -11.41 36.94 -22.40
C SER A 13 -11.95 35.55 -22.80
N VAL A 14 -11.34 34.88 -23.79
CA VAL A 14 -11.69 33.52 -24.24
C VAL A 14 -10.97 32.46 -23.41
N MET A 15 -9.68 32.65 -23.13
CA MET A 15 -8.84 31.69 -22.41
C MET A 15 -8.99 31.77 -20.89
N GLY A 16 -9.54 32.88 -20.38
CA GLY A 16 -9.64 33.19 -18.96
C GLY A 16 -8.29 33.46 -18.29
N PRO A 17 -8.29 33.89 -17.02
CA PRO A 17 -7.08 34.18 -16.24
C PRO A 17 -6.14 32.98 -16.22
N GLU A 18 -4.83 33.21 -16.37
CA GLU A 18 -3.85 32.13 -16.28
C GLU A 18 -3.76 31.59 -14.85
N HIS A 19 -3.74 30.27 -14.72
CA HIS A 19 -3.64 29.60 -13.42
C HIS A 19 -2.23 29.07 -13.19
N PRO A 20 -1.60 29.38 -12.04
CA PRO A 20 -0.33 28.80 -11.66
C PRO A 20 -0.34 27.27 -11.76
N GLY A 21 0.69 26.69 -12.38
CA GLY A 21 0.85 25.24 -12.51
C GLY A 21 0.09 24.59 -13.68
N ARG A 22 -0.62 25.37 -14.51
CA ARG A 22 -1.24 24.85 -15.74
C ARG A 22 -0.44 25.26 -16.98
N LEU A 23 -0.05 24.27 -17.78
CA LEU A 23 0.54 24.50 -19.09
C LEU A 23 -0.57 24.79 -20.11
N ARG A 24 -0.49 25.91 -20.83
CA ARG A 24 -1.35 26.21 -21.99
C ARG A 24 -0.53 26.09 -23.27
N LEU A 25 -1.04 25.33 -24.24
CA LEU A 25 -0.43 25.14 -25.56
C LEU A 25 -1.32 25.82 -26.60
N TYR A 26 -0.72 26.60 -27.51
CA TYR A 26 -1.44 27.34 -28.54
C TYR A 26 -0.89 27.00 -29.93
N GLY A 27 -1.78 26.75 -30.91
CA GLY A 27 -1.42 26.51 -32.33
C GLY A 27 -1.55 25.05 -32.82
N VAL A 28 -1.48 24.86 -34.15
CA VAL A 28 -1.41 23.54 -34.82
C VAL A 28 0.04 23.30 -35.26
N GLY A 29 0.74 22.42 -34.56
CA GLY A 29 2.11 21.98 -34.86
C GLY A 29 2.76 21.28 -33.66
N LEU A 30 3.70 20.35 -33.91
CA LEU A 30 4.47 19.70 -32.85
C LEU A 30 5.61 20.62 -32.37
N ILE A 31 5.31 21.50 -31.40
CA ILE A 31 6.36 22.19 -30.65
C ILE A 31 6.82 21.24 -29.53
N LYS A 32 8.06 20.74 -29.62
CA LYS A 32 8.64 19.88 -28.56
C LYS A 32 8.98 20.74 -27.34
N THR A 33 8.01 20.99 -26.47
CA THR A 33 8.24 21.69 -25.20
C THR A 33 8.65 20.68 -24.12
N THR A 34 9.78 20.90 -23.45
CA THR A 34 10.18 20.13 -22.27
C THR A 34 9.69 20.80 -21.00
N LEU A 35 8.71 20.19 -20.33
CA LEU A 35 8.25 20.64 -19.02
C LEU A 35 9.31 20.28 -17.97
N LYS A 36 10.05 21.28 -17.47
CA LYS A 36 11.01 21.08 -16.39
C LYS A 36 10.26 21.03 -15.05
N LYS A 37 10.22 19.86 -14.42
CA LYS A 37 9.73 19.69 -13.05
C LYS A 37 10.62 20.51 -12.11
N LYS A 38 10.04 21.48 -11.39
CA LYS A 38 10.71 22.08 -10.24
C LYS A 38 10.70 21.04 -9.11
N VAL A 39 11.87 20.63 -8.65
CA VAL A 39 12.02 19.77 -7.47
C VAL A 39 11.68 20.62 -6.25
N GLY A 40 10.40 20.64 -5.88
CA GLY A 40 9.97 21.10 -4.57
C GLY A 40 10.35 20.06 -3.50
N ASN A 41 10.51 20.51 -2.26
CA ASN A 41 10.96 19.73 -1.10
C ASN A 41 10.34 18.31 -1.04
N LEU A 42 11.12 17.31 -1.45
CA LEU A 42 10.72 15.90 -1.46
C LEU A 42 10.74 15.27 -0.06
N GLU A 43 11.45 15.88 0.91
CA GLU A 43 11.54 15.33 2.27
C GLU A 43 10.18 15.37 2.99
N SER A 44 9.39 16.42 2.76
CA SER A 44 8.09 16.57 3.42
C SER A 44 7.08 15.49 2.98
N THR A 45 7.16 15.01 1.74
CA THR A 45 6.26 13.94 1.23
C THR A 45 6.69 12.56 1.71
N LEU A 46 8.00 12.32 1.87
CA LEU A 46 8.52 11.05 2.41
C LEU A 46 8.09 10.83 3.86
N ASN A 47 8.23 11.86 4.71
CA ASN A 47 7.85 11.77 6.12
C ASN A 47 6.33 11.57 6.30
N ALA A 48 5.51 12.23 5.49
CA ALA A 48 4.05 12.03 5.48
C ALA A 48 3.65 10.62 5.02
N THR A 49 4.41 10.02 4.12
CA THR A 49 4.16 8.65 3.62
C THR A 49 4.53 7.61 4.67
N THR A 50 5.66 7.78 5.36
CA THR A 50 6.11 6.87 6.43
C THR A 50 5.21 6.94 7.66
N ASP A 51 4.80 8.14 8.08
CA ASP A 51 3.88 8.33 9.20
C ASP A 51 2.49 7.71 8.94
N GLY A 52 1.96 7.91 7.72
CA GLY A 52 0.70 7.30 7.31
C GLY A 52 0.74 5.77 7.28
N MET A 53 1.87 5.19 6.84
CA MET A 53 2.06 3.73 6.84
C MET A 53 2.11 3.17 8.26
N HIS A 54 2.86 3.80 9.17
CA HIS A 54 2.96 3.36 10.56
C HIS A 54 1.60 3.44 11.27
N GLN A 55 0.88 4.55 11.10
CA GLN A 55 -0.46 4.73 11.67
C GLN A 55 -1.45 3.67 11.16
N MET A 56 -1.37 3.28 9.89
CA MET A 56 -2.21 2.23 9.32
C MET A 56 -1.87 0.85 9.91
N GLN A 57 -0.58 0.56 10.11
CA GLN A 57 -0.12 -0.67 10.74
C GLN A 57 -0.58 -0.79 12.19
N GLU A 58 -0.45 0.27 12.99
CA GLU A 58 -0.94 0.30 14.37
C GLU A 58 -2.45 0.08 14.45
N ARG A 59 -3.22 0.73 13.57
CA ARG A 59 -4.68 0.55 13.50
C ARG A 59 -5.07 -0.88 13.14
N MET A 60 -4.35 -1.50 12.20
CA MET A 60 -4.59 -2.88 11.80
C MET A 60 -4.30 -3.85 12.94
N GLN A 61 -3.17 -3.68 13.64
CA GLN A 61 -2.81 -4.52 14.79
C GLN A 61 -3.82 -4.38 15.93
N LYS A 62 -4.23 -3.15 16.25
CA LYS A 62 -5.24 -2.88 17.27
C LYS A 62 -6.59 -3.52 16.92
N MET A 63 -7.02 -3.45 15.66
CA MET A 63 -8.25 -4.09 15.22
C MET A 63 -8.19 -5.62 15.35
N GLU A 64 -7.06 -6.22 14.99
CA GLU A 64 -6.87 -7.66 15.09
C GLU A 64 -6.87 -8.14 16.56
N GLU A 65 -6.22 -7.39 17.45
CA GLU A 65 -6.25 -7.67 18.88
C GLU A 65 -7.68 -7.55 19.45
N GLN A 66 -8.39 -6.46 19.13
CA GLN A 66 -9.78 -6.28 19.56
C GLN A 66 -10.69 -7.41 19.05
N LYS A 67 -10.52 -7.83 17.79
CA LYS A 67 -11.28 -8.96 17.22
C LYS A 67 -11.01 -10.26 17.99
N LYS A 68 -9.76 -10.50 18.40
CA LYS A 68 -9.42 -11.67 19.23
C LYS A 68 -10.08 -11.57 20.60
N THR A 69 -10.02 -10.41 21.25
CA THR A 69 -10.62 -10.18 22.58
C THR A 69 -12.14 -10.39 22.55
N VAL A 70 -12.84 -9.75 21.61
CA VAL A 70 -14.30 -9.90 21.47
C VAL A 70 -14.68 -11.36 21.22
N ARG A 71 -13.93 -12.08 20.38
CA ARG A 71 -14.18 -13.51 20.15
C ARG A 71 -14.02 -14.34 21.43
N GLN A 72 -12.97 -14.09 22.21
CA GLN A 72 -12.75 -14.82 23.46
C GLN A 72 -13.83 -14.51 24.50
N GLU A 73 -14.26 -13.26 24.59
CA GLU A 73 -15.34 -12.83 25.49
C GLU A 73 -16.66 -13.53 25.15
N VAL A 74 -17.05 -13.54 23.87
CA VAL A 74 -18.26 -14.23 23.40
C VAL A 74 -18.19 -15.73 23.66
N ILE A 75 -17.04 -16.37 23.42
CA ILE A 75 -16.86 -17.81 23.69
C ILE A 75 -17.00 -18.08 25.19
N ALA A 76 -16.37 -17.28 26.05
CA ALA A 76 -16.43 -17.44 27.49
C ALA A 76 -17.88 -17.25 28.01
N ASP A 77 -18.60 -16.26 27.49
CA ASP A 77 -19.99 -16.01 27.86
C ASP A 77 -20.90 -17.18 27.46
N VAL A 78 -20.79 -17.68 26.24
CA VAL A 78 -21.55 -18.85 25.77
C VAL A 78 -21.26 -20.10 26.62
N ILE A 79 -19.99 -20.35 26.95
CA ILE A 79 -19.61 -21.46 27.84
C ILE A 79 -20.23 -21.30 29.23
N ALA A 80 -20.21 -20.08 29.80
CA ALA A 80 -20.81 -19.80 31.09
C ALA A 80 -22.32 -20.03 31.09
N GLN A 81 -23.02 -19.58 30.05
CA GLN A 81 -24.46 -19.80 29.89
C GLN A 81 -24.80 -21.29 29.76
N LEU A 82 -24.04 -22.04 28.96
CA LEU A 82 -24.23 -23.48 28.80
C LEU A 82 -23.99 -24.25 30.11
N LYS A 83 -23.00 -23.82 30.89
CA LYS A 83 -22.75 -24.36 32.24
C LYS A 83 -23.92 -24.08 33.18
N HIS A 84 -24.44 -22.85 33.19
CA HIS A 84 -25.57 -22.47 34.04
C HIS A 84 -26.87 -23.18 33.67
N ALA A 85 -27.10 -23.41 32.37
CA ALA A 85 -28.30 -24.08 31.88
C ALA A 85 -28.26 -25.62 32.06
N GLY A 86 -27.11 -26.20 32.41
CA GLY A 86 -26.95 -27.65 32.57
C GLY A 86 -27.17 -28.43 31.27
N LEU A 87 -27.04 -27.77 30.11
CA LEU A 87 -27.35 -28.34 28.80
C LEU A 87 -26.23 -29.24 28.25
N ILE A 88 -25.02 -29.14 28.81
CA ILE A 88 -23.83 -29.83 28.32
C ILE A 88 -23.08 -30.46 29.49
N ASP A 89 -22.52 -31.65 29.27
CA ASP A 89 -21.65 -32.32 30.22
C ASP A 89 -20.42 -31.45 30.58
N PRO A 90 -20.08 -31.30 31.88
CA PRO A 90 -18.95 -30.49 32.32
C PRO A 90 -17.59 -30.86 31.69
N LYS A 91 -17.37 -32.13 31.33
CA LYS A 91 -16.11 -32.57 30.69
C LYS A 91 -16.00 -32.06 29.25
N ILE A 92 -17.13 -31.97 28.55
CA ILE A 92 -17.18 -31.40 27.19
C ILE A 92 -16.92 -29.89 27.27
N LEU A 93 -17.52 -29.19 28.24
CA LEU A 93 -17.25 -27.75 28.47
C LEU A 93 -15.78 -27.46 28.82
N ALA A 94 -15.15 -28.35 29.59
CA ALA A 94 -13.74 -28.23 29.93
C ALA A 94 -12.83 -28.35 28.69
N ALA A 95 -13.15 -29.25 27.75
CA ALA A 95 -12.41 -29.39 26.51
C ALA A 95 -12.54 -28.16 25.58
N LEU A 96 -13.70 -27.50 25.58
CA LEU A 96 -13.96 -26.29 24.78
C LEU A 96 -13.32 -25.02 25.35
N SER A 97 -13.04 -25.00 26.66
CA SER A 97 -12.35 -23.88 27.32
C SER A 97 -10.87 -23.78 26.97
N ILE A 98 -10.28 -24.82 26.37
CA ILE A 98 -8.88 -24.82 25.96
C ILE A 98 -8.78 -23.99 24.67
N PRO A 99 -7.99 -22.90 24.66
CA PRO A 99 -7.78 -22.13 23.44
C PRO A 99 -7.23 -23.05 22.35
N SER A 100 -7.93 -23.11 21.21
CA SER A 100 -7.47 -23.87 20.04
C SER A 100 -6.03 -23.45 19.71
N PRO A 101 -5.08 -24.41 19.58
CA PRO A 101 -3.74 -24.12 19.10
C PRO A 101 -3.88 -23.47 17.74
N ARG A 102 -3.51 -22.19 17.69
CA ARG A 102 -3.49 -21.34 16.51
C ARG A 102 -3.02 -22.18 15.32
N GLU A 103 -3.83 -22.31 14.28
CA GLU A 103 -3.39 -22.91 13.02
C GLU A 103 -2.21 -22.07 12.53
N SER A 104 -1.00 -22.52 12.85
CA SER A 104 0.22 -21.98 12.31
C SER A 104 0.17 -22.29 10.83
N THR A 105 -0.04 -21.27 10.02
CA THR A 105 0.35 -21.31 8.61
C THR A 105 1.87 -21.50 8.57
N SER A 106 2.31 -22.75 8.73
CA SER A 106 3.65 -23.17 8.36
C SER A 106 3.66 -23.20 6.84
N VAL A 107 3.97 -22.06 6.23
CA VAL A 107 4.45 -22.04 4.84
C VAL A 107 5.82 -22.70 4.90
N GLN A 108 5.84 -24.01 4.62
CA GLN A 108 7.07 -24.75 4.43
C GLN A 108 7.77 -24.14 3.21
N GLY A 109 8.92 -23.51 3.45
CA GLY A 109 9.83 -23.12 2.39
C GLY A 109 10.22 -24.34 1.58
N ALA A 110 10.00 -24.27 0.27
CA ALA A 110 10.75 -25.06 -0.68
C ALA A 110 11.86 -24.14 -1.20
N GLU A 111 13.02 -24.22 -0.54
CA GLU A 111 14.28 -24.00 -1.23
C GLU A 111 14.38 -25.09 -2.31
N GLN A 112 14.44 -24.69 -3.57
CA GLN A 112 15.00 -25.51 -4.62
C GLN A 112 16.11 -24.69 -5.26
N GLY A 113 17.32 -24.93 -4.77
CA GLY A 113 18.52 -24.63 -5.54
C GLY A 113 18.54 -25.54 -6.75
N ASP A 114 18.77 -24.94 -7.91
CA ASP A 114 19.36 -25.65 -9.05
C ASP A 114 20.70 -24.97 -9.31
N GLU A 115 21.73 -25.72 -8.95
CA GLU A 115 23.13 -25.46 -9.27
C GLU A 115 23.26 -25.56 -10.79
N ILE A 116 23.50 -24.43 -11.46
CA ILE A 116 23.97 -24.47 -12.84
C ILE A 116 25.45 -24.84 -12.82
N GLU A 117 25.66 -26.10 -13.20
CA GLU A 117 26.90 -26.83 -13.44
C GLU A 117 27.96 -25.98 -14.16
N GLU A 118 29.15 -25.97 -13.58
CA GLU A 118 30.41 -25.51 -14.16
C GLU A 118 30.73 -26.33 -15.41
N GLY A 119 30.61 -25.71 -16.58
CA GLY A 119 31.18 -26.21 -17.83
C GLY A 119 32.47 -25.48 -18.15
N ASP A 120 33.57 -25.93 -17.55
CA ASP A 120 34.93 -25.61 -17.99
C ASP A 120 35.27 -26.57 -19.14
N GLU A 121 35.72 -26.04 -20.30
CA GLU A 121 36.67 -26.69 -21.23
C GLU A 121 36.84 -25.86 -22.52
N SER A 122 37.91 -25.05 -22.52
CA SER A 122 38.92 -24.87 -23.59
C SER A 122 38.51 -24.69 -25.07
N SER A 123 38.88 -23.54 -25.64
CA SER A 123 39.76 -23.53 -26.82
C SER A 123 40.51 -22.21 -26.91
N SER A 124 41.83 -22.30 -26.71
CA SER A 124 42.79 -21.27 -27.06
C SER A 124 43.27 -21.56 -28.47
N GLU A 125 43.01 -20.66 -29.42
CA GLU A 125 43.81 -20.59 -30.63
C GLU A 125 44.03 -19.15 -31.08
N ASP A 126 45.20 -19.02 -31.69
CA ASP A 126 46.09 -17.89 -31.78
C ASP A 126 46.16 -17.41 -33.23
N LEU A 127 46.63 -16.16 -33.38
CA LEU A 127 47.29 -15.58 -34.54
C LEU A 127 46.50 -15.09 -35.79
N THR A 128 46.64 -13.77 -36.00
CA THR A 128 46.91 -13.02 -37.25
C THR A 128 45.93 -13.07 -38.43
N TYR A 129 45.46 -11.89 -38.85
CA TYR A 129 45.94 -11.18 -40.05
C TYR A 129 45.62 -9.68 -39.98
#